data_AF-A0A0C2J517-F1
#
_entry.id   AF-A0A0C2J517-F1
#
_cell.length_a   1.000
_cell.length_b   1.000
_cell.length_c   1.000
_cell.angle_alpha   90.00
_cell.angle_beta   90.00
_cell.angle_gamma   90.00
#
_symmetry.space_group_name_H-M   'P 1'
#
loop_
_entity.id
_entity.type
_entity.pdbx_description
1 polymer ?
#
loop_
_entity_poly.entity_id
_entity_poly.type
_entity_poly.pdbx_seq_one_letter_code
_entity_poly.pdbx_strand_id
1 'polypeptide(L)'
;MWVENVADLHSKQENFSEVNDTSSKAAMCHVFVAWMISVTLRRKGILSESSLSFTTITPNVPSNDIDFKEEALSDESKHTREKFIYHLQMASQYFFKAGRYELIPELSKSILPLFEHEGNYQQLLNTYDHIKKAYEKSSRRWVNVFWAPITGSRFSGMVLTRTTEPELTSLPVIVERLKKIHRNSARSLKIIQESSKLKWRNLDQNSDYIQVNAVKPRFPECKETESQFIMHHNIGTFELETPFCLSGKTHGSVDEQCIRITLFKTAQAFPYVKKRILIIEKEVIVLSPIQVSDGVILGGNRTDRVQSERYE
;
A
#
# COMPACT_ATOMS: atom_id res chain seq x y z
N MET A 1 18.64 -6.28 11.01
CA MET A 1 19.24 -5.01 11.46
C MET A 1 18.52 -3.74 10.97
N TRP A 2 18.41 -3.41 9.66
CA TRP A 2 17.65 -2.19 9.26
C TRP A 2 16.13 -2.35 9.38
N VAL A 3 15.56 -3.45 8.88
CA VAL A 3 14.10 -3.69 8.92
C VAL A 3 13.58 -3.85 10.34
N GLU A 4 14.35 -4.47 11.25
CA GLU A 4 14.02 -4.56 12.69
C GLU A 4 14.01 -3.18 13.34
N ASN A 5 15.03 -2.34 13.07
CA ASN A 5 15.04 -0.96 13.55
C ASN A 5 13.85 -0.16 13.01
N VAL A 6 13.45 -0.39 11.76
CA VAL A 6 12.25 0.23 11.17
C VAL A 6 10.97 -0.29 11.84
N ALA A 7 10.89 -1.58 12.17
CA ALA A 7 9.78 -2.14 12.95
C ALA A 7 9.68 -1.48 14.33
N ASP A 8 10.81 -1.28 15.00
CA ASP A 8 10.88 -0.61 16.30
C ASP A 8 10.51 0.87 16.23
N LEU A 9 10.87 1.55 15.14
CA LEU A 9 10.47 2.94 14.93
C LEU A 9 8.97 3.05 14.71
N HIS A 10 8.38 2.12 13.95
CA HIS A 10 6.94 2.06 13.79
C HIS A 10 6.25 1.70 15.11
N SER A 11 6.74 0.71 15.86
CA SER A 11 6.13 0.32 17.13
C SER A 11 6.14 1.45 18.18
N LYS A 12 7.13 2.35 18.13
CA LYS A 12 7.23 3.53 19.00
C LYS A 12 6.40 4.74 18.53
N GLN A 13 6.02 4.80 17.25
CA GLN A 13 5.21 5.90 16.69
C GLN A 13 3.70 5.63 16.89
N GLU A 14 3.24 5.67 18.14
CA GLU A 14 1.81 5.61 18.48
C GLU A 14 1.12 6.97 18.34
N ASN A 15 1.16 7.56 17.15
CA ASN A 15 0.24 8.67 16.86
C ASN A 15 -1.17 8.09 16.70
N PHE A 16 -2.10 8.45 17.59
CA PHE A 16 -3.48 7.93 17.63
C PHE A 16 -4.19 7.95 16.28
N SER A 17 -3.90 8.93 15.42
CA SER A 17 -4.49 9.02 14.07
C SER A 17 -3.90 8.03 13.05
N GLU A 18 -2.70 7.49 13.26
CA GLU A 18 -1.99 6.63 12.31
C GLU A 18 -1.77 5.19 12.81
N VAL A 19 -2.31 4.81 13.97
CA VAL A 19 -2.01 3.53 14.63
C VAL A 19 -2.19 2.32 13.70
N ASN A 20 -3.23 2.32 12.86
CA ASN A 20 -3.50 1.23 11.91
C ASN A 20 -2.44 1.14 10.80
N ASP A 21 -2.04 2.29 10.24
CA ASP A 21 -1.00 2.37 9.22
C ASP A 21 0.38 2.05 9.79
N THR A 22 0.69 2.53 10.99
CA THR A 22 1.94 2.25 11.68
C THR A 22 2.05 0.77 12.07
N SER A 23 0.97 0.20 12.64
CA SER A 23 0.90 -1.23 12.94
C SER A 23 1.00 -2.07 11.66
N SER A 24 0.36 -1.65 10.57
CA SER A 24 0.50 -2.33 9.26
C SER A 24 1.96 -2.36 8.80
N LYS A 25 2.69 -1.24 8.90
CA LYS A 25 4.12 -1.19 8.51
C LYS A 25 4.99 -2.05 9.41
N ALA A 26 4.75 -2.03 10.72
CA ALA A 26 5.46 -2.89 11.67
C ALA A 26 5.24 -4.37 11.33
N ALA A 27 3.99 -4.78 11.09
CA ALA A 27 3.66 -6.14 10.66
C ALA A 27 4.43 -6.53 9.39
N MET A 28 4.43 -5.66 8.37
CA MET A 28 5.17 -5.91 7.13
C MET A 28 6.68 -6.04 7.38
N CYS A 29 7.26 -5.23 8.26
CA CYS A 29 8.68 -5.37 8.62
C CYS A 29 8.98 -6.75 9.22
N HIS A 30 8.14 -7.21 10.16
CA HIS A 30 8.27 -8.56 10.72
C HIS A 30 8.09 -9.66 9.67
N VAL A 31 7.16 -9.49 8.72
CA VAL A 31 7.00 -10.42 7.57
C VAL A 31 8.27 -10.49 6.73
N PHE A 32 8.88 -9.34 6.40
CA PHE A 32 10.15 -9.31 5.67
C PHE A 32 11.29 -10.00 6.43
N VAL A 33 11.40 -9.78 7.75
CA VAL A 33 12.42 -10.45 8.57
C VAL A 33 12.17 -11.95 8.66
N ALA A 34 10.92 -12.37 8.87
CA ALA A 34 10.54 -13.78 8.88
C ALA A 34 10.86 -14.45 7.53
N TRP A 35 10.58 -13.77 6.41
CA TRP A 35 10.94 -14.24 5.09
C TRP A 35 12.47 -14.43 4.96
N MET A 36 13.28 -13.43 5.31
CA MET A 36 14.76 -13.54 5.26
C MET A 36 15.30 -14.70 6.11
N ILE A 37 14.76 -14.86 7.34
CA ILE A 37 15.14 -15.98 8.22
C ILE A 37 14.72 -17.31 7.58
N SER A 38 13.54 -17.38 6.96
CA SER A 38 13.05 -18.59 6.29
C SER A 38 13.98 -19.05 5.16
N VAL A 39 14.51 -18.11 4.36
CA VAL A 39 15.50 -18.41 3.30
C VAL A 39 16.73 -19.07 3.92
N THR A 40 17.25 -18.49 5.01
CA THR A 40 18.45 -19.00 5.69
C THR A 40 18.19 -20.40 6.30
N LEU A 41 17.04 -20.59 6.95
CA LEU A 41 16.70 -21.87 7.58
C LEU A 41 16.42 -22.97 6.55
N ARG A 42 15.85 -22.64 5.38
CA ARG A 42 15.71 -23.57 4.26
C ARG A 42 17.07 -24.00 3.72
N ARG A 43 18.00 -23.07 3.51
CA ARG A 43 19.39 -23.38 3.09
C ARG A 43 20.11 -24.31 4.08
N LYS A 44 19.84 -24.16 5.38
CA LYS A 44 20.36 -25.04 6.45
C LYS A 44 19.62 -26.38 6.57
N GLY A 45 18.56 -26.63 5.79
CA GLY A 45 17.74 -27.83 5.86
C GLY A 45 16.83 -27.92 7.10
N ILE A 46 16.63 -26.81 7.82
CA ILE A 46 15.87 -26.75 9.08
C ILE A 46 14.36 -26.55 8.82
N LEU A 47 14.00 -25.90 7.71
CA LEU A 47 12.62 -25.70 7.24
C LEU A 47 12.41 -26.36 5.87
N SER A 48 11.21 -26.88 5.62
CA SER A 48 10.83 -27.46 4.33
C SER A 48 10.40 -26.39 3.32
N GLU A 49 10.63 -26.62 2.02
CA GLU A 49 10.23 -25.72 0.93
C GLU A 49 8.71 -25.54 0.80
N SER A 50 7.92 -26.55 1.19
CA SER A 50 6.47 -26.59 0.99
C SER A 50 5.66 -25.76 2.00
N SER A 51 6.29 -25.13 2.99
CA SER A 51 5.61 -24.68 4.20
C SER A 51 5.19 -23.20 4.21
N LEU A 52 5.74 -22.34 3.33
CA LEU A 52 5.51 -20.89 3.41
C LEU A 52 5.48 -20.18 2.07
N SER A 53 4.30 -19.66 1.70
CA SER A 53 4.13 -18.72 0.60
C SER A 53 3.87 -17.31 1.16
N PHE A 54 4.94 -16.58 1.44
CA PHE A 54 4.85 -15.17 1.86
C PHE A 54 4.20 -14.27 0.80
N THR A 55 4.17 -14.70 -0.46
CA THR A 55 3.52 -14.00 -1.57
C THR A 55 2.00 -13.87 -1.39
N THR A 56 1.37 -14.79 -0.64
CA THR A 56 -0.05 -14.68 -0.25
C THR A 56 -0.28 -13.51 0.71
N ILE A 57 0.68 -13.24 1.60
CA ILE A 57 0.65 -12.11 2.53
C ILE A 57 1.03 -10.82 1.81
N THR A 58 2.05 -10.84 0.95
CA THR A 58 2.46 -9.66 0.21
C THR A 58 3.24 -9.99 -1.05
N PRO A 59 2.95 -9.35 -2.20
CA PRO A 59 3.74 -9.51 -3.41
C PRO A 59 5.09 -8.77 -3.34
N ASN A 60 5.36 -8.06 -2.24
CA ASN A 60 6.59 -7.27 -2.08
C ASN A 60 7.79 -8.11 -1.65
N VAL A 61 7.56 -9.36 -1.23
CA VAL A 61 8.64 -10.33 -1.04
C VAL A 61 8.91 -11.04 -2.36
N PRO A 62 10.18 -11.30 -2.72
CA PRO A 62 10.51 -12.15 -3.86
C PRO A 62 9.83 -13.51 -3.75
N SER A 63 9.30 -14.02 -4.86
CA SER A 63 8.72 -15.37 -4.91
C SER A 63 9.79 -16.45 -4.79
N ASN A 64 11.03 -16.13 -5.19
CA ASN A 64 12.13 -17.08 -5.27
C ASN A 64 13.34 -16.56 -4.48
N ASP A 65 14.08 -17.46 -3.86
CA ASP A 65 15.25 -17.14 -3.03
C ASP A 65 16.49 -16.71 -3.85
N ILE A 66 16.37 -16.70 -5.19
CA ILE A 66 17.45 -16.48 -6.17
C ILE A 66 17.78 -14.98 -6.33
N ASP A 67 16.79 -14.10 -6.20
CA ASP A 67 16.97 -12.65 -6.38
C ASP A 67 17.49 -11.95 -5.11
N PHE A 68 17.83 -12.71 -4.06
CA PHE A 68 18.24 -12.17 -2.78
C PHE A 68 19.77 -11.98 -2.70
N LYS A 69 20.20 -10.72 -2.60
CA LYS A 69 21.61 -10.37 -2.43
C LYS A 69 22.12 -10.80 -1.06
N GLU A 70 23.16 -11.63 -1.03
CA GLU A 70 23.84 -12.13 0.18
C GLU A 70 24.22 -11.02 1.17
N GLU A 71 24.53 -9.82 0.70
CA GLU A 71 24.87 -8.65 1.52
C GLU A 71 23.74 -8.21 2.48
N ALA A 72 22.50 -8.63 2.23
CA ALA A 72 21.35 -8.37 3.11
C ALA A 72 21.26 -9.33 4.30
N LEU A 73 22.04 -10.41 4.30
CA LEU A 73 22.13 -11.35 5.41
C LEU A 73 23.06 -10.77 6.46
N SER A 74 22.48 -10.08 7.45
CA SER A 74 23.18 -9.92 8.72
C SER A 74 23.54 -11.29 9.27
N ASP A 75 24.72 -11.43 9.88
CA ASP A 75 25.20 -12.55 10.70
C ASP A 75 24.21 -13.74 10.80
N GLU A 76 24.26 -14.65 9.82
CA GLU A 76 23.32 -15.78 9.68
C GLU A 76 23.29 -16.71 10.90
N SER A 77 24.30 -16.62 11.78
CA SER A 77 24.31 -17.31 13.07
C SER A 77 23.12 -16.91 13.96
N LYS A 78 22.59 -15.70 13.74
CA LYS A 78 21.45 -15.15 14.47
C LYS A 78 20.10 -15.60 13.91
N HIS A 79 20.07 -16.28 12.77
CA HIS A 79 18.84 -16.79 12.15
C HIS A 79 18.53 -18.19 12.71
N THR A 80 17.62 -18.23 13.69
CA THR A 80 17.18 -19.45 14.37
C THR A 80 15.67 -19.66 14.20
N ARG A 81 15.20 -20.88 14.48
CA ARG A 81 13.77 -21.22 14.42
C ARG A 81 12.95 -20.39 15.41
N GLU A 82 13.49 -20.13 16.60
CA GLU A 82 12.82 -19.33 17.64
C GLU A 82 12.59 -17.91 17.18
N LYS A 83 13.58 -17.29 16.50
CA LYS A 83 13.40 -15.96 15.92
C LYS A 83 12.41 -15.95 14.77
N PHE A 84 12.44 -16.98 13.92
CA PHE A 84 11.46 -17.12 12.85
C PHE A 84 10.03 -17.11 13.39
N ILE A 85 9.76 -17.95 14.39
CA ILE A 85 8.47 -18.02 15.10
C ILE A 85 8.13 -16.67 15.73
N TYR A 86 9.09 -16.05 16.43
CA TYR A 86 8.90 -14.75 17.07
C TYR A 86 8.45 -13.67 16.07
N HIS A 87 9.13 -13.54 14.92
CA HIS A 87 8.75 -12.53 13.93
C HIS A 87 7.38 -12.80 13.32
N LEU A 88 7.01 -14.07 13.08
CA LEU A 88 5.66 -14.40 12.61
C LEU A 88 4.59 -14.08 13.67
N GLN A 89 4.84 -14.40 14.95
CA GLN A 89 3.91 -14.05 16.03
C GLN A 89 3.76 -12.53 16.19
N MET A 90 4.85 -11.77 16.12
CA MET A 90 4.81 -10.30 16.16
C MET A 90 4.06 -9.71 14.96
N ALA A 91 4.30 -10.23 13.75
CA ALA A 91 3.55 -9.84 12.56
C ALA A 91 2.05 -10.09 12.75
N SER A 92 1.66 -11.25 13.29
CA SER A 92 0.25 -11.56 13.60
C SER A 92 -0.37 -10.55 14.55
N GLN A 93 0.32 -10.22 15.65
CA GLN A 93 -0.16 -9.24 16.63
C GLN A 93 -0.34 -7.85 16.01
N TYR A 94 0.61 -7.41 15.19
CA TYR A 94 0.52 -6.11 14.52
C TYR A 94 -0.55 -6.09 13.43
N PHE A 95 -0.77 -7.18 12.70
CA PHE A 95 -1.91 -7.28 11.77
C PHE A 95 -3.25 -7.17 12.51
N PHE A 96 -3.37 -7.82 13.67
CA PHE A 96 -4.56 -7.69 14.52
C PHE A 96 -4.78 -6.23 14.97
N LYS A 97 -3.73 -5.55 15.43
CA LYS A 97 -3.78 -4.13 15.80
C LYS A 97 -4.14 -3.23 14.61
N ALA A 98 -3.66 -3.57 13.42
CA ALA A 98 -3.91 -2.85 12.19
C ALA A 98 -5.30 -3.07 11.58
N GLY A 99 -6.12 -3.97 12.14
CA GLY A 99 -7.42 -4.33 11.58
C GLY A 99 -7.35 -5.24 10.35
N ARG A 100 -6.23 -5.94 10.14
CA ARG A 100 -5.99 -6.84 9.01
C ARG A 100 -6.16 -8.31 9.43
N TYR A 101 -7.36 -8.64 9.86
CA TYR A 101 -7.66 -9.91 10.52
C TYR A 101 -7.53 -11.11 9.59
N GLU A 102 -7.79 -10.91 8.30
CA GLU A 102 -7.77 -11.92 7.24
C GLU A 102 -6.37 -12.51 7.01
N LEU A 103 -5.31 -11.79 7.39
CA LEU A 103 -3.92 -12.24 7.26
C LEU A 103 -3.45 -13.17 8.38
N ILE A 104 -4.13 -13.15 9.52
CA ILE A 104 -3.72 -13.91 10.71
C ILE A 104 -3.80 -15.42 10.49
N PRO A 105 -4.89 -15.97 9.91
CA PRO A 105 -4.95 -17.39 9.57
C PRO A 105 -3.87 -17.80 8.58
N GLU A 106 -3.65 -17.00 7.52
CA GLU A 106 -2.62 -17.31 6.52
C GLU A 106 -1.21 -17.32 7.11
N LEU A 107 -0.90 -16.36 7.98
CA LEU A 107 0.39 -16.34 8.67
C LEU A 107 0.53 -17.54 9.61
N SER A 108 -0.55 -17.95 10.26
CA SER A 108 -0.55 -19.04 11.24
C SER A 108 -0.31 -20.41 10.60
N LYS A 109 -0.72 -20.63 9.34
CA LYS A 109 -0.38 -21.87 8.58
C LYS A 109 1.12 -22.14 8.52
N SER A 110 1.94 -21.10 8.66
CA SER A 110 3.39 -21.18 8.67
C SER A 110 3.97 -21.68 10.00
N ILE A 111 3.28 -21.44 11.12
CA ILE A 111 3.78 -21.72 12.47
C ILE A 111 3.18 -23.01 13.03
N LEU A 112 1.91 -23.29 12.72
CA LEU A 112 1.19 -24.46 13.24
C LEU A 112 1.96 -25.78 13.04
N PRO A 113 2.53 -26.10 11.85
CA PRO A 113 3.28 -27.35 11.66
C PRO A 113 4.53 -27.45 12.54
N LEU A 114 5.16 -26.33 12.87
CA LEU A 114 6.33 -26.30 13.75
C LEU A 114 5.94 -26.68 15.19
N PHE A 115 4.85 -26.10 15.69
CA PHE A 115 4.35 -26.43 17.03
C PHE A 115 3.78 -27.84 17.13
N GLU A 116 3.15 -28.35 16.08
CA GLU A 116 2.67 -29.74 15.99
C GLU A 116 3.84 -30.73 16.08
N HIS A 117 4.91 -30.49 15.30
CA HIS A 117 6.11 -31.33 15.34
C HIS A 117 6.80 -31.32 16.71
N GLU A 118 6.80 -30.18 17.41
CA GLU A 118 7.37 -30.04 18.74
C GLU A 118 6.44 -30.51 19.88
N GLY A 119 5.18 -30.88 19.57
CA GLY A 119 4.19 -31.22 20.59
C GLY A 119 3.83 -30.05 21.51
N ASN A 120 4.00 -28.80 21.05
CA ASN A 120 3.79 -27.59 21.84
C ASN A 120 2.31 -27.17 21.86
N TYR A 121 1.49 -27.96 22.55
CA TYR A 121 0.03 -27.77 22.62
C TYR A 121 -0.40 -26.41 23.17
N GLN A 122 0.41 -25.80 24.05
CA GLN A 122 0.10 -24.48 24.59
C GLN A 122 0.19 -23.39 23.51
N GLN A 123 1.23 -23.44 22.66
CA GLN A 123 1.36 -22.49 21.56
C GLN A 123 0.32 -22.73 20.46
N LEU A 124 -0.05 -24.00 20.21
CA LEU A 124 -1.17 -24.32 19.32
C LEU A 124 -2.48 -23.71 19.81
N LEU A 125 -2.82 -23.91 21.09
CA LEU A 125 -4.03 -23.34 21.69
C LEU A 125 -4.06 -21.81 21.57
N ASN A 126 -2.95 -21.15 21.91
CA ASN A 126 -2.82 -19.69 21.80
C ASN A 126 -3.00 -19.21 20.35
N THR A 127 -2.45 -19.94 19.37
CA THR A 127 -2.54 -19.59 17.95
C THR A 127 -3.97 -19.74 17.43
N TYR A 128 -4.65 -20.85 17.75
CA TYR A 128 -6.05 -21.05 17.38
C TYR A 128 -7.00 -20.04 18.04
N ASP A 129 -6.77 -19.68 19.30
CA ASP A 129 -7.54 -18.63 19.98
C ASP A 129 -7.35 -17.25 19.31
N HIS A 130 -6.13 -16.94 18.86
CA HIS A 130 -5.85 -15.72 18.13
C HIS A 130 -6.55 -15.69 16.75
N ILE A 131 -6.55 -16.80 16.03
CA ILE A 131 -7.30 -16.97 14.77
C ILE A 131 -8.80 -16.78 15.01
N LYS A 132 -9.36 -17.39 16.06
CA LYS A 132 -10.77 -17.23 16.43
C LYS A 132 -11.11 -15.75 16.65
N LYS A 133 -10.31 -15.05 17.47
CA LYS A 133 -10.48 -13.61 17.75
C LYS A 133 -10.38 -12.76 16.48
N ALA A 134 -9.56 -13.16 15.50
CA ALA A 134 -9.45 -12.48 14.21
C ALA A 134 -10.76 -12.61 13.41
N TYR A 135 -11.30 -13.82 13.27
CA TYR A 135 -12.56 -14.05 12.57
C TYR A 135 -13.75 -13.33 13.22
N GLU A 136 -13.81 -13.31 14.56
CA GLU A 136 -14.84 -12.54 15.30
C GLU A 136 -14.82 -11.04 14.97
N LYS A 137 -13.64 -10.47 14.64
CA LYS A 137 -13.49 -9.05 14.28
C LYS A 137 -13.54 -8.76 12.79
N SER A 138 -13.46 -9.78 11.93
CA SER A 138 -13.39 -9.63 10.46
C SER A 138 -14.67 -9.05 9.85
N SER A 139 -15.78 -9.03 10.59
CA SER A 139 -17.04 -8.39 10.18
C SER A 139 -17.05 -6.86 10.33
N ARG A 140 -16.01 -6.25 10.91
CA ARG A 140 -15.93 -4.79 11.11
C ARG A 140 -15.48 -4.05 9.85
N ARG A 141 -16.12 -2.91 9.58
CA ARG A 141 -15.81 -2.04 8.43
C ARG A 141 -14.43 -1.38 8.57
N TRP A 142 -13.75 -1.26 7.45
CA TRP A 142 -12.46 -0.59 7.33
C TRP A 142 -12.61 0.93 7.42
N VAL A 143 -11.58 1.59 7.95
CA VAL A 143 -11.48 3.06 8.00
C VAL A 143 -11.17 3.58 6.59
N ASN A 144 -11.80 4.70 6.22
CA ASN A 144 -11.55 5.36 4.93
C ASN A 144 -10.04 5.60 4.71
N VAL A 145 -9.53 5.18 3.57
CA VAL A 145 -8.11 5.33 3.21
C VAL A 145 -7.99 6.40 2.13
N PHE A 146 -7.12 7.38 2.38
CA PHE A 146 -6.78 8.39 1.39
C PHE A 146 -5.48 8.03 0.68
N TRP A 147 -5.53 8.03 -0.65
CA TRP A 147 -4.39 7.79 -1.53
C TRP A 147 -4.05 9.06 -2.29
N ALA A 148 -2.78 9.46 -2.24
CA ALA A 148 -2.33 10.66 -2.93
C ALA A 148 -1.00 10.46 -3.66
N PRO A 149 -0.96 10.60 -5.00
CA PRO A 149 0.28 10.93 -5.68
C PRO A 149 0.70 12.34 -5.26
N ILE A 150 1.95 12.44 -4.84
CA ILE A 150 2.62 13.67 -4.45
C ILE A 150 3.80 13.84 -5.41
N THR A 151 3.80 14.97 -6.11
CA THR A 151 4.94 15.44 -6.91
C THR A 151 5.27 16.85 -6.46
N GLY A 152 6.54 17.23 -6.51
CA GLY A 152 6.92 18.58 -6.16
C GLY A 152 8.14 19.09 -6.91
N SER A 153 8.28 20.41 -6.96
CA SER A 153 9.31 21.09 -7.76
C SER A 153 10.75 20.73 -7.38
N ARG A 154 10.96 20.24 -6.15
CA ARG A 154 12.26 19.84 -5.60
C ARG A 154 12.46 18.34 -5.46
N PHE A 155 11.44 17.53 -5.74
CA PHE A 155 11.54 16.08 -5.67
C PHE A 155 11.65 15.54 -7.09
N SER A 156 12.74 14.84 -7.38
CA SER A 156 12.87 14.10 -8.64
C SER A 156 11.97 12.87 -8.58
N GLY A 157 10.78 12.98 -9.16
CA GLY A 157 9.82 11.88 -9.27
C GLY A 157 8.53 12.09 -8.47
N MET A 158 7.64 11.11 -8.58
CA MET A 158 6.30 11.15 -7.99
C MET A 158 6.14 9.98 -7.03
N VAL A 159 5.66 10.24 -5.82
CA VAL A 159 5.46 9.20 -4.80
C VAL A 159 3.99 9.10 -4.45
N LEU A 160 3.48 7.88 -4.30
CA LEU A 160 2.17 7.65 -3.73
C LEU A 160 2.29 7.55 -2.21
N THR A 161 1.42 8.24 -1.49
CA THR A 161 1.25 8.09 -0.04
C THR A 161 -0.11 7.51 0.30
N ARG A 162 -0.12 6.68 1.34
CA ARG A 162 -1.33 6.19 2.02
C ARG A 162 -1.48 6.89 3.36
N THR A 163 -2.69 7.34 3.69
CA THR A 163 -3.02 7.84 5.03
C THR A 163 -4.37 7.27 5.47
N THR A 164 -4.39 6.58 6.60
CA THR A 164 -5.59 6.28 7.38
C THR A 164 -5.75 7.34 8.46
N GLU A 165 -6.89 8.03 8.56
CA GLU A 165 -7.26 8.76 9.78
C GLU A 165 -8.68 8.37 10.23
N PRO A 166 -8.94 8.36 11.56
CA PRO A 166 -10.17 7.83 12.15
C PRO A 166 -11.46 8.59 11.76
N GLU A 167 -11.34 9.83 11.28
CA GLU A 167 -12.47 10.64 10.82
C GLU A 167 -12.19 11.10 9.39
N LEU A 168 -13.11 10.78 8.46
CA LEU A 168 -13.18 11.22 7.05
C LEU A 168 -12.03 12.14 6.60
N THR A 169 -10.88 11.56 6.24
CA THR A 169 -9.74 12.35 5.76
C THR A 169 -10.11 13.00 4.44
N SER A 170 -10.41 14.29 4.50
CA SER A 170 -10.56 15.12 3.31
C SER A 170 -9.18 15.62 2.87
N LEU A 171 -8.99 15.81 1.56
CA LEU A 171 -7.81 16.45 0.98
C LEU A 171 -7.33 17.69 1.79
N PRO A 172 -8.22 18.57 2.31
CA PRO A 172 -7.87 19.67 3.24
C PRO A 172 -6.97 19.30 4.42
N VAL A 173 -7.20 18.19 5.11
CA VAL A 173 -6.43 17.81 6.31
C VAL A 173 -4.97 17.51 5.96
N ILE A 174 -4.77 16.82 4.84
CA ILE A 174 -3.42 16.50 4.34
C ILE A 174 -2.72 17.78 3.86
N VAL A 175 -3.44 18.66 3.17
CA VAL A 175 -2.94 19.97 2.73
C VAL A 175 -2.49 20.79 3.93
N GLU A 176 -3.28 20.86 5.00
CA GLU A 176 -2.93 21.59 6.22
C GLU A 176 -1.69 21.00 6.91
N ARG A 177 -1.63 19.66 7.00
CA ARG A 177 -0.48 18.98 7.58
C ARG A 177 0.82 19.21 6.80
N LEU A 178 0.76 19.18 5.47
CA LEU A 178 1.90 19.49 4.60
C LEU A 178 2.37 20.94 4.79
N LYS A 179 1.42 21.89 4.91
CA LYS A 179 1.71 23.29 5.24
C LYS A 179 2.37 23.40 6.62
N LYS A 180 1.87 22.70 7.64
CA LYS A 180 2.44 22.71 9.00
C LYS A 180 3.88 22.22 9.02
N ILE A 181 4.20 21.16 8.28
CA ILE A 181 5.58 20.64 8.16
C ILE A 181 6.50 21.66 7.49
N HIS A 182 6.01 22.41 6.50
CA HIS A 182 6.78 23.42 5.78
C HIS A 182 6.73 24.83 6.39
N ARG A 183 6.10 25.03 7.57
CA ARG A 183 5.98 26.37 8.21
C ARG A 183 7.31 27.05 8.48
N ASN A 184 8.36 26.27 8.77
CA ASN A 184 9.69 26.78 9.11
C ASN A 184 10.64 26.82 7.89
N SER A 185 10.14 26.63 6.67
CA SER A 185 10.95 26.72 5.45
C SER A 185 11.18 28.19 5.08
N ALA A 186 12.37 28.50 4.55
CA ALA A 186 12.70 29.83 4.04
C ALA A 186 11.88 30.23 2.79
N ARG A 187 11.15 29.28 2.18
CA ARG A 187 10.32 29.50 0.99
C ARG A 187 8.86 29.15 1.24
N SER A 188 7.96 29.87 0.55
CA SER A 188 6.53 29.61 0.62
C SER A 188 6.16 28.33 -0.14
N LEU A 189 5.44 27.43 0.53
CA LEU A 189 4.88 26.23 -0.08
C LEU A 189 3.51 26.52 -0.71
N LYS A 190 3.37 26.27 -2.01
CA LYS A 190 2.11 26.32 -2.76
C LYS A 190 1.65 24.90 -3.06
N ILE A 191 0.43 24.56 -2.61
CA ILE A 191 -0.16 23.24 -2.84
C ILE A 191 -1.17 23.34 -3.96
N ILE A 192 -0.97 22.55 -5.01
CA ILE A 192 -1.81 22.49 -6.20
C ILE A 192 -2.73 21.27 -6.07
N GLN A 193 -4.04 21.52 -6.15
CA GLN A 193 -5.07 20.47 -6.09
C GLN A 193 -5.73 20.24 -7.46
N GLU A 194 -5.34 21.02 -8.46
CA GLU A 194 -5.76 20.78 -9.84
C GLU A 194 -5.07 19.52 -10.35
N SER A 195 -5.84 18.62 -10.94
CA SER A 195 -5.35 17.38 -11.52
C SER A 195 -4.82 17.54 -12.96
N SER A 196 -4.84 18.77 -13.49
CA SER A 196 -4.34 19.11 -14.82
C SER A 196 -2.82 18.91 -14.93
N LYS A 197 -2.31 18.71 -16.16
CA LYS A 197 -0.87 18.55 -16.41
C LYS A 197 -0.18 19.89 -16.16
N LEU A 198 0.58 19.98 -15.06
CA LEU A 198 1.29 21.19 -14.71
C LEU A 198 2.51 21.41 -15.59
N LYS A 199 2.65 22.63 -16.09
CA LYS A 199 3.87 23.12 -16.73
C LYS A 199 4.81 23.64 -15.64
N TRP A 200 5.55 22.73 -14.99
CA TRP A 200 6.46 23.05 -13.88
C TRP A 200 7.45 24.18 -14.19
N ARG A 201 7.89 24.29 -15.45
CA ARG A 201 8.80 25.34 -15.93
C ARG A 201 8.21 26.75 -15.86
N ASN A 202 6.88 26.87 -15.85
CA ASN A 202 6.18 28.16 -15.83
C ASN A 202 5.83 28.61 -14.41
N LEU A 203 6.21 27.83 -13.39
CA LEU A 203 5.94 28.13 -11.99
C LEU A 203 7.03 29.02 -11.40
N ASP A 204 6.68 29.78 -10.37
CA ASP A 204 7.57 30.73 -9.70
C ASP A 204 8.72 30.01 -8.98
N GLN A 205 9.97 30.29 -9.38
CA GLN A 205 11.15 29.60 -8.82
C GLN A 205 11.44 29.94 -7.35
N ASN A 206 10.77 30.95 -6.79
CA ASN A 206 10.88 31.34 -5.38
C ASN A 206 9.94 30.57 -4.45
N SER A 207 8.97 29.82 -5.00
CA SER A 207 8.06 28.97 -4.23
C SER A 207 8.38 27.49 -4.41
N ASP A 208 8.11 26.71 -3.36
CA ASP A 208 8.07 25.26 -3.46
C ASP A 208 6.66 24.83 -3.84
N TYR A 209 6.52 23.90 -4.78
CA TYR A 209 5.23 23.43 -5.25
C TYR A 209 5.05 21.96 -4.91
N ILE A 210 3.86 21.60 -4.43
CA ILE A 210 3.44 20.21 -4.27
C ILE A 210 2.07 20.05 -4.92
N GLN A 211 1.94 19.09 -5.83
CA GLN A 211 0.63 18.67 -6.37
C GLN A 211 0.13 17.46 -5.57
N VAL A 212 -1.12 17.51 -5.10
CA VAL A 212 -1.78 16.42 -4.36
C VAL A 212 -3.17 16.20 -4.92
N ASN A 213 -3.45 14.97 -5.37
CA ASN A 213 -4.77 14.57 -5.85
C ASN A 213 -5.25 13.35 -5.07
N ALA A 214 -6.57 13.19 -4.90
CA ALA A 214 -7.13 11.97 -4.33
C ALA A 214 -7.26 10.91 -5.43
N VAL A 215 -6.76 9.70 -5.19
CA VAL A 215 -6.87 8.59 -6.16
C VAL A 215 -7.59 7.39 -5.55
N LYS A 216 -8.12 6.52 -6.42
CA LYS A 216 -8.77 5.27 -6.02
C LYS A 216 -7.90 4.08 -6.42
N PRO A 217 -7.85 3.01 -5.62
CA PRO A 217 -7.29 1.74 -6.04
C PRO A 217 -7.97 1.22 -7.31
N ARG A 218 -7.19 0.66 -8.22
CA ARG A 218 -7.70 -0.02 -9.42
C ARG A 218 -7.49 -1.53 -9.28
N PHE A 219 -8.53 -2.31 -9.53
CA PHE A 219 -8.50 -3.77 -9.42
C PHE A 219 -8.63 -4.43 -10.80
N PRO A 220 -7.93 -5.54 -11.08
CA PRO A 220 -8.17 -6.32 -12.29
C PRO A 220 -9.59 -6.94 -12.27
N GLU A 221 -10.17 -7.11 -13.46
CA GLU A 221 -11.57 -7.44 -13.77
C GLU A 221 -12.14 -8.70 -13.11
N CYS A 222 -11.32 -9.55 -12.47
CA CYS A 222 -11.77 -10.79 -11.83
C CYS A 222 -11.86 -10.72 -10.29
N LYS A 223 -11.84 -9.51 -9.70
CA LYS A 223 -11.93 -9.32 -8.23
C LYS A 223 -13.16 -8.54 -7.77
N GLU A 224 -14.26 -8.64 -8.49
CA GLU A 224 -15.59 -8.35 -7.91
C GLU A 224 -15.99 -9.47 -6.95
N THR A 225 -15.28 -9.58 -5.83
CA THR A 225 -15.69 -10.39 -4.68
C THR A 225 -15.53 -9.57 -3.41
N GLU A 226 -16.57 -8.76 -3.15
CA GLU A 226 -17.23 -8.37 -1.90
C GLU A 226 -16.44 -8.02 -0.60
N SER A 227 -15.19 -8.43 -0.43
CA SER A 227 -14.43 -8.22 0.81
C SER A 227 -13.70 -6.87 0.82
N GLN A 228 -14.06 -6.02 1.78
CA GLN A 228 -13.40 -4.74 2.09
C GLN A 228 -11.88 -4.88 2.26
N PHE A 229 -11.40 -6.04 2.72
CA PHE A 229 -9.98 -6.33 2.84
C PHE A 229 -9.22 -6.25 1.51
N ILE A 230 -9.78 -6.85 0.46
CA ILE A 230 -9.17 -6.90 -0.88
C ILE A 230 -9.01 -5.47 -1.42
N MET A 231 -9.93 -4.58 -1.07
CA MET A 231 -9.88 -3.17 -1.47
C MET A 231 -8.78 -2.35 -0.79
N HIS A 232 -8.09 -2.90 0.22
CA HIS A 232 -7.09 -2.19 1.03
C HIS A 232 -5.77 -2.95 1.24
N HIS A 233 -5.60 -4.10 0.57
CA HIS A 233 -4.46 -4.98 0.73
C HIS A 233 -3.88 -5.44 -0.62
N ASN A 234 -2.55 -5.46 -0.71
CA ASN A 234 -1.78 -5.78 -1.91
C ASN A 234 -2.16 -4.95 -3.14
N ILE A 235 -2.25 -3.64 -2.95
CA ILE A 235 -2.64 -2.66 -4.00
C ILE A 235 -1.40 -1.97 -4.55
N GLY A 236 -1.14 -2.12 -5.85
CA GLY A 236 -0.05 -1.44 -6.56
C GLY A 236 -0.50 -0.51 -7.69
N THR A 237 -1.80 -0.47 -7.98
CA THR A 237 -2.37 0.25 -9.13
C THR A 237 -3.48 1.19 -8.67
N PHE A 238 -3.45 2.41 -9.18
CA PHE A 238 -4.35 3.49 -8.78
C PHE A 238 -4.82 4.28 -9.99
N GLU A 239 -5.99 4.89 -9.90
CA GLU A 239 -6.56 5.71 -10.95
C GLU A 239 -7.06 7.06 -10.42
N LEU A 240 -6.90 8.08 -11.25
CA LEU A 240 -7.41 9.43 -11.07
C LEU A 240 -8.27 9.81 -12.26
N GLU A 241 -9.56 10.03 -12.03
CA GLU A 241 -10.46 10.58 -13.03
C GLU A 241 -10.42 12.11 -12.98
N THR A 242 -10.23 12.75 -14.13
CA THR A 242 -10.23 14.20 -14.29
C THR A 242 -11.22 14.59 -15.38
N PRO A 243 -12.36 15.19 -15.03
CA PRO A 243 -13.31 15.69 -16.03
C PRO A 243 -12.71 16.90 -16.76
N PHE A 244 -12.97 16.98 -18.06
CA PHE A 244 -12.64 18.15 -18.88
C PHE A 244 -13.59 18.23 -20.08
N CYS A 245 -13.73 19.41 -20.68
CA CYS A 245 -14.51 19.63 -21.88
C CYS A 245 -13.61 19.91 -23.08
N LEU A 246 -14.10 19.62 -24.28
CA LEU A 246 -13.42 19.97 -25.54
C LEU A 246 -13.16 21.48 -25.66
N SER A 247 -14.05 22.28 -25.08
CA SER A 247 -13.93 23.75 -24.97
C SER A 247 -12.85 24.22 -23.98
N GLY A 248 -12.19 23.32 -23.26
CA GLY A 248 -11.12 23.63 -22.29
C GLY A 248 -11.59 23.95 -20.87
N LYS A 249 -12.91 23.98 -20.64
CA LYS A 249 -13.51 24.09 -19.29
C LYS A 249 -13.47 22.73 -18.56
N THR A 250 -13.57 22.75 -17.24
CA THR A 250 -13.58 21.51 -16.43
C THR A 250 -14.91 20.76 -16.52
N HIS A 251 -16.02 21.51 -16.61
CA HIS A 251 -17.38 20.99 -16.70
C HIS A 251 -18.18 21.70 -17.80
N GLY A 252 -19.05 20.95 -18.46
CA GLY A 252 -19.83 21.40 -19.62
C GLY A 252 -21.04 20.50 -19.85
N SER A 253 -21.64 20.60 -21.04
CA SER A 253 -22.77 19.76 -21.43
C SER A 253 -22.33 18.31 -21.67
N VAL A 254 -23.29 17.37 -21.64
CA VAL A 254 -23.01 15.92 -21.72
C VAL A 254 -22.31 15.56 -23.03
N ASP A 255 -22.64 16.25 -24.12
CA ASP A 255 -22.04 16.10 -25.45
C ASP A 255 -20.62 16.66 -25.56
N GLU A 256 -20.17 17.47 -24.59
CA GLU A 256 -18.82 18.03 -24.53
C GLU A 256 -17.95 17.41 -23.43
N GLN A 257 -18.54 16.68 -22.48
CA GLN A 257 -17.88 16.22 -21.27
C GLN A 257 -17.03 14.98 -21.53
N CYS A 258 -15.71 15.16 -21.54
CA CYS A 258 -14.73 14.09 -21.56
C CYS A 258 -14.25 13.74 -20.14
N ILE A 259 -13.65 12.57 -19.99
CA ILE A 259 -12.93 12.17 -18.76
C ILE A 259 -11.53 11.72 -19.13
N ARG A 260 -10.53 12.24 -18.44
CA ARG A 260 -9.16 11.75 -18.48
C ARG A 260 -8.93 10.84 -17.28
N ILE A 261 -8.63 9.57 -17.52
CA ILE A 261 -8.22 8.61 -16.50
C ILE A 261 -6.69 8.56 -16.49
N THR A 262 -6.07 8.92 -15.37
CA THR A 262 -4.63 8.76 -15.17
C THR A 262 -4.38 7.54 -14.31
N LEU A 263 -3.71 6.54 -14.86
CA LEU A 263 -3.30 5.33 -14.16
C LEU A 263 -1.91 5.52 -13.56
N PHE A 264 -1.74 5.06 -12.33
CA PHE A 264 -0.47 5.06 -11.62
C PHE A 264 -0.15 3.65 -11.15
N LYS A 265 1.10 3.25 -11.34
CA LYS A 265 1.63 1.99 -10.80
C LYS A 265 2.82 2.26 -9.91
N THR A 266 2.76 1.72 -8.70
CA THR A 266 3.82 1.88 -7.69
C THR A 266 4.85 0.77 -7.78
N ALA A 267 6.08 1.06 -7.34
CA ALA A 267 7.18 0.10 -7.30
C ALA A 267 6.88 -1.12 -6.41
N GLN A 268 6.13 -0.89 -5.33
CA GLN A 268 5.69 -1.91 -4.38
C GLN A 268 4.20 -1.74 -4.12
N ALA A 269 3.53 -2.82 -3.73
CA ALA A 269 2.14 -2.81 -3.32
C ALA A 269 1.99 -2.34 -1.87
N PHE A 270 0.87 -1.68 -1.55
CA PHE A 270 0.50 -1.35 -0.18
C PHE A 270 -0.28 -2.48 0.48
N PRO A 271 -0.13 -2.70 1.82
CA PRO A 271 0.82 -2.03 2.71
C PRO A 271 2.28 -2.45 2.44
N TYR A 272 3.21 -1.56 2.78
CA TYR A 272 4.66 -1.80 2.65
C TYR A 272 5.38 -1.25 3.89
N VAL A 273 6.68 -1.54 4.05
CA VAL A 273 7.49 -1.05 5.18
C VAL A 273 7.65 0.47 5.18
N LYS A 274 7.39 1.14 4.05
CA LYS A 274 7.39 2.60 3.87
C LYS A 274 5.97 3.13 3.63
N LYS A 275 5.68 4.32 4.17
CA LYS A 275 4.41 5.05 3.95
C LYS A 275 4.29 5.63 2.54
N ARG A 276 5.43 5.94 1.92
CA ARG A 276 5.53 6.55 0.58
C ARG A 276 6.26 5.58 -0.34
N ILE A 277 5.67 5.32 -1.50
CA ILE A 277 6.20 4.40 -2.50
C ILE A 277 6.34 5.14 -3.82
N LEU A 278 7.44 4.94 -4.54
CA LEU A 278 7.67 5.55 -5.84
C LEU A 278 6.64 5.07 -6.86
N ILE A 279 6.13 6.00 -7.67
CA ILE A 279 5.34 5.68 -8.86
C ILE A 279 6.33 5.48 -10.01
N ILE A 280 6.32 4.28 -10.59
CA ILE A 280 7.28 3.85 -11.62
C ILE A 280 6.69 3.95 -13.03
N GLU A 281 5.38 3.94 -13.14
CA GLU A 281 4.68 3.97 -14.42
C GLU A 281 3.41 4.82 -14.27
N LYS A 282 3.15 5.61 -15.31
CA LYS A 282 2.01 6.52 -15.41
C LYS A 282 1.45 6.45 -16.82
N GLU A 283 0.20 6.05 -16.94
CA GLU A 283 -0.50 5.98 -18.22
C GLU A 283 -1.71 6.91 -18.21
N VAL A 284 -2.10 7.42 -19.37
CA VAL A 284 -3.25 8.33 -19.50
C VAL A 284 -4.19 7.78 -20.56
N ILE A 285 -5.45 7.63 -20.19
CA ILE A 285 -6.54 7.21 -21.06
C ILE A 285 -7.52 8.38 -21.13
N VAL A 286 -7.99 8.70 -22.33
CA VAL A 286 -8.97 9.78 -22.55
C VAL A 286 -10.25 9.17 -23.09
N LEU A 287 -11.35 9.42 -22.39
CA LEU A 287 -12.68 9.01 -22.79
C LEU A 287 -13.39 10.17 -23.48
N SER A 288 -13.91 9.91 -24.67
CA SER A 288 -14.79 10.81 -25.40
C SER A 288 -16.17 10.93 -24.71
N PRO A 289 -16.97 11.96 -25.03
CA PRO A 289 -18.28 12.17 -24.40
C PRO A 289 -19.21 10.95 -24.52
N ILE A 290 -19.23 10.30 -25.68
CA ILE A 290 -20.03 9.08 -25.91
C ILE A 290 -19.58 7.95 -24.97
N GLN A 291 -18.27 7.73 -24.83
CA GLN A 291 -17.72 6.70 -23.95
C GLN A 291 -17.98 7.00 -22.47
N VAL A 292 -17.99 8.28 -22.09
CA VAL A 292 -18.37 8.72 -20.74
C VAL A 292 -19.83 8.38 -20.47
N SER A 293 -20.73 8.68 -21.40
CA SER A 293 -22.16 8.34 -21.29
C SER A 293 -22.38 6.83 -21.19
N ASP A 294 -21.74 6.04 -22.05
CA ASP A 294 -21.83 4.58 -22.02
C ASP A 294 -21.35 3.99 -20.69
N GLY A 295 -20.24 4.50 -20.15
CA GLY A 295 -19.69 4.07 -18.87
C GLY A 295 -20.53 4.48 -17.65
N VAL A 296 -21.43 5.46 -17.79
CA VAL A 296 -22.41 5.84 -16.75
C VAL A 296 -23.65 4.93 -16.82
N ILE A 297 -24.06 4.52 -18.02
CA ILE A 297 -25.29 3.72 -18.25
C ILE A 297 -25.08 2.23 -17.91
N LEU A 298 -23.89 1.67 -18.17
CA LEU A 298 -23.63 0.23 -18.07
C LEU A 298 -23.05 -0.22 -16.72
N GLY A 299 -22.76 0.70 -15.80
CA GLY A 299 -22.19 0.36 -14.48
C GLY A 299 -20.84 -0.38 -14.53
N GLY A 300 -20.18 -0.46 -15.70
CA GLY A 300 -19.00 -1.29 -15.95
C GLY A 300 -17.77 -0.51 -16.43
N ASN A 301 -16.60 -1.11 -16.23
CA ASN A 301 -15.25 -0.53 -16.39
C ASN A 301 -15.02 0.18 -17.74
N ARG A 302 -14.49 1.40 -17.66
CA ARG A 302 -14.35 2.36 -18.77
C ARG A 302 -13.12 2.17 -19.67
N THR A 303 -12.24 1.23 -19.33
CA THR A 303 -10.88 1.13 -19.89
C THR A 303 -10.70 0.18 -21.06
N ASP A 304 -11.66 -0.72 -21.31
CA ASP A 304 -11.46 -1.81 -22.28
C ASP A 304 -11.71 -1.37 -23.73
N ARG A 305 -11.94 -0.07 -23.93
CA ARG A 305 -12.43 0.47 -25.21
C ARG A 305 -11.54 1.57 -25.80
N VAL A 306 -10.33 1.81 -25.27
CA VAL A 306 -9.51 2.96 -25.70
C VAL A 306 -8.05 2.60 -25.90
N GLN A 307 -7.50 3.04 -27.03
CA GLN A 307 -6.07 2.97 -27.36
C GLN A 307 -5.24 3.77 -26.35
N SER A 308 -4.26 3.11 -25.74
CA SER A 308 -3.30 3.72 -24.81
C SER A 308 -2.28 4.57 -25.56
N GLU A 309 -2.14 5.86 -25.22
CA GLU A 309 -0.95 6.65 -25.59
C GLU A 309 0.09 6.54 -24.48
N ARG A 310 1.19 5.82 -24.74
CA ARG A 310 2.38 5.85 -23.87
C ARG A 310 3.13 7.16 -24.12
N TYR A 311 3.28 7.96 -23.07
CA TYR A 311 4.21 9.10 -23.09
C TYR A 311 5.45 8.68 -22.29
N GLU A 312 6.56 8.48 -23.01
CA GLU A 312 7.91 8.36 -22.43
C GLU A 312 8.33 9.63 -21.68
#